data_AF-A0A1V6TBE1-F1
#
_entry.id   AF-A0A1V6TBE1-F1
#
_cell.length_a   1.000
_cell.length_b   1.000
_cell.length_c   1.000
_cell.angle_alpha   90.00
_cell.angle_beta   90.00
_cell.angle_gamma   90.00
#
_symmetry.space_group_name_H-M   'P 1'
#
loop_
_entity.id
_entity.type
_entity.pdbx_description
1 polymer ?
#
loop_
_entity_poly.entity_id
_entity_poly.type
_entity_poly.pdbx_seq_one_letter_code
_entity_poly.pdbx_strand_id
1 'polypeptide(L)'
;MRVSATIVALATTLALGSATKINMSCKFAADHTGMVQEPYCCRDLKPAMNNAKVNEARDCKVLKQPQLCEDQSRPACCYEIGPNKICTSHVIFQNADDV
;
A
#
# COMPACT_ATOMS: atom_id res chain seq x y z
N MET A 1 -21.33 11.04 55.99
CA MET A 1 -20.03 11.08 55.29
C MET A 1 -20.30 11.24 53.80
N ARG A 2 -19.75 12.30 53.19
CA ARG A 2 -19.87 12.57 51.75
C ARG A 2 -18.75 11.82 51.03
N VAL A 3 -19.06 10.97 50.07
CA VAL A 3 -18.07 10.39 49.16
C VAL A 3 -18.53 10.72 47.74
N SER A 4 -18.10 11.88 47.26
CA SER A 4 -18.23 12.26 45.85
C SER A 4 -17.15 11.52 45.08
N ALA A 5 -17.51 10.37 44.50
CA ALA A 5 -16.64 9.65 43.57
C ALA A 5 -16.94 10.14 42.15
N THR A 6 -16.14 11.10 41.68
CA THR A 6 -16.09 11.52 40.27
C THR A 6 -15.50 10.40 39.43
N ILE A 7 -16.34 9.68 38.69
CA ILE A 7 -15.90 8.72 37.68
C ILE A 7 -15.83 9.46 36.35
N VAL A 8 -14.61 9.84 35.94
CA VAL A 8 -14.33 10.36 34.60
C VAL A 8 -14.20 9.17 33.65
N ALA A 9 -15.27 8.85 32.93
CA ALA A 9 -15.24 7.84 31.87
C ALA A 9 -14.70 8.48 30.58
N LEU A 10 -13.41 8.25 30.30
CA LEU A 10 -12.78 8.67 29.05
C LEU A 10 -13.17 7.68 27.94
N ALA A 11 -14.24 8.00 27.22
CA ALA A 11 -14.65 7.25 26.03
C ALA A 11 -13.69 7.57 24.87
N THR A 12 -12.73 6.68 24.61
CA THR A 12 -11.92 6.72 23.40
C THR A 12 -12.76 6.21 22.24
N THR A 13 -13.46 7.11 21.55
CA THR A 13 -14.06 6.80 20.26
C THR A 13 -12.93 6.59 19.24
N LEU A 14 -12.56 5.33 19.01
CA LEU A 14 -11.80 4.92 17.85
C LEU A 14 -12.64 5.27 16.62
N ALA A 15 -12.38 6.44 16.04
CA ALA A 15 -12.85 6.75 14.71
C ALA A 15 -12.10 5.80 13.75
N LEU A 16 -12.70 4.64 13.48
CA LEU A 16 -12.35 3.87 12.29
C LEU A 16 -12.79 4.73 11.11
N GLY A 17 -11.89 5.61 10.66
CA GLY A 17 -12.03 6.29 9.38
C GLY A 17 -12.29 5.21 8.34
N SER A 18 -13.47 5.26 7.74
CA SER A 18 -13.89 4.38 6.67
C SER A 18 -12.84 4.46 5.56
N ALA A 19 -11.87 3.54 5.59
CA ALA A 19 -11.06 3.26 4.43
C ALA A 19 -12.06 2.85 3.35
N THR A 20 -12.32 3.75 2.41
CA THR A 20 -12.96 3.42 1.14
C THR A 20 -12.30 2.13 0.70
N LYS A 21 -13.07 1.03 0.71
CA LYS A 21 -12.56 -0.31 0.41
C LYS A 21 -12.10 -0.31 -1.03
N ILE A 22 -10.88 0.15 -1.26
CA ILE A 22 -10.20 -0.13 -2.49
C ILE A 22 -9.99 -1.64 -2.42
N ASN A 23 -10.63 -2.40 -3.31
CA ASN A 23 -10.56 -3.86 -3.34
C ASN A 23 -9.18 -4.36 -3.83
N MET A 24 -8.14 -3.65 -3.46
CA MET A 24 -6.76 -3.99 -3.71
C MET A 24 -5.94 -3.64 -2.48
N SER A 25 -4.98 -4.50 -2.17
CA SER A 25 -4.08 -4.29 -1.05
C SER A 25 -2.64 -4.55 -1.47
N CYS A 26 -1.74 -3.77 -0.85
CA CYS A 26 -0.32 -3.99 -0.92
C CYS A 26 0.18 -4.49 0.42
N LYS A 27 1.03 -5.52 0.39
CA LYS A 27 1.79 -5.94 1.58
C LYS A 27 2.84 -4.88 1.90
N PHE A 28 3.35 -4.90 3.13
CA PHE A 28 4.58 -4.18 3.45
C PHE A 28 5.73 -4.63 2.55
N ALA A 29 6.71 -3.75 2.38
CA ALA A 29 7.87 -4.00 1.53
C ALA A 29 8.56 -5.33 1.92
N ALA A 30 8.69 -6.22 0.93
CA ALA A 30 9.22 -7.57 1.10
C ALA A 30 10.75 -7.59 1.28
N ASP A 31 11.39 -6.42 1.23
CA ASP A 31 12.82 -6.22 1.47
C ASP A 31 13.15 -5.92 2.94
N HIS A 32 12.19 -6.12 3.85
CA HIS A 32 12.30 -5.92 5.30
C HIS A 32 12.54 -4.47 5.75
N THR A 33 12.34 -3.49 4.86
CA THR A 33 12.40 -2.08 5.24
C THR A 33 11.20 -1.64 6.09
N GLY A 34 10.11 -2.42 6.09
CA GLY A 34 8.88 -2.07 6.80
C GLY A 34 8.09 -0.94 6.13
N MET A 35 8.47 -0.55 4.91
CA MET A 35 7.82 0.54 4.19
C MET A 35 6.40 0.14 3.74
N VAL A 36 5.46 1.07 3.90
CA VAL A 36 4.12 0.97 3.32
C VAL A 36 4.24 1.14 1.80
N GLN A 37 3.58 0.27 1.06
CA GLN A 37 3.59 0.29 -0.40
C GLN A 37 2.23 0.70 -0.94
N GLU A 38 2.24 1.42 -2.05
CA GLU A 38 1.07 1.77 -2.82
C GLU A 38 1.06 1.02 -4.15
N PRO A 39 -0.12 0.81 -4.77
CA PRO A 39 -0.24 0.15 -6.06
C PRO A 39 0.18 1.09 -7.21
N TYR A 40 1.09 0.64 -8.07
CA TYR A 40 1.55 1.36 -9.25
C TYR A 40 1.55 0.48 -10.50
N CYS A 41 1.29 1.12 -11.64
CA CYS A 41 1.64 0.61 -12.95
C CYS A 41 2.92 1.28 -13.42
N CYS A 42 3.99 0.50 -13.54
CA CYS A 42 5.31 0.98 -13.95
C CYS A 42 5.70 0.39 -15.31
N ARG A 43 6.23 1.22 -16.22
CA ARG A 43 6.63 0.80 -17.57
C ARG A 43 8.11 0.42 -17.68
N ASP A 44 8.95 0.97 -16.80
CA ASP A 44 10.41 0.83 -16.81
C ASP A 44 10.92 -0.03 -15.64
N LEU A 45 10.09 -0.97 -15.17
CA LEU A 45 10.41 -1.82 -14.04
C LEU A 45 11.61 -2.73 -14.36
N LYS A 46 12.67 -2.61 -13.57
CA LYS A 46 13.90 -3.38 -13.74
C LYS A 46 14.48 -3.80 -12.38
N PRO A 47 15.28 -4.87 -12.30
CA PRO A 47 15.95 -5.24 -11.07
C PRO A 47 16.84 -4.12 -10.52
N ALA A 48 16.81 -3.87 -9.21
CA ALA A 48 17.68 -2.88 -8.61
C ALA A 48 19.15 -3.33 -8.65
N MET A 49 20.06 -2.41 -8.99
CA MET A 49 21.47 -2.69 -9.29
C MET A 49 22.21 -3.48 -8.19
N ASN A 50 21.86 -3.26 -6.93
CA ASN A 50 22.50 -3.88 -5.77
C ASN A 50 21.55 -4.73 -4.91
N ASN A 51 20.33 -4.99 -5.39
CA ASN A 51 19.33 -5.75 -4.63
C ASN A 51 18.40 -6.51 -5.57
N ALA A 52 18.70 -7.80 -5.80
CA ALA A 52 17.89 -8.67 -6.64
C ALA A 52 16.48 -8.96 -6.07
N LYS A 53 16.19 -8.56 -4.82
CA LYS A 53 14.87 -8.76 -4.19
C LYS A 53 13.88 -7.65 -4.50
N VAL A 54 14.32 -6.56 -5.12
CA VAL A 54 13.48 -5.41 -5.43
C VAL A 54 13.67 -4.98 -6.87
N ASN A 55 12.59 -4.50 -7.47
CA ASN A 55 12.66 -3.80 -8.74
C ASN A 55 12.61 -2.29 -8.51
N GLU A 56 13.30 -1.54 -9.34
CA GLU A 56 13.26 -0.09 -9.39
C GLU A 56 12.59 0.38 -10.68
N ALA A 57 11.84 1.47 -10.58
CA ALA A 57 11.18 2.12 -11.71
C ALA A 57 11.09 3.63 -11.46
N ARG A 58 10.95 4.43 -12.52
CA ARG A 58 10.71 5.89 -12.41
C ARG A 58 9.42 6.29 -13.10
N ASP A 59 9.06 5.63 -14.19
CA ASP A 59 7.82 5.88 -14.93
C ASP A 59 6.70 5.00 -14.38
N CYS A 60 6.09 5.48 -13.30
CA CYS A 60 5.01 4.80 -12.61
C CYS A 60 3.79 5.71 -12.42
N LYS A 61 2.59 5.18 -12.71
CA LYS A 61 1.31 5.80 -12.35
C LYS A 61 0.72 5.11 -11.13
N VAL A 62 0.38 5.89 -10.11
CA VAL A 62 -0.35 5.38 -8.94
C VAL A 62 -1.76 4.96 -9.33
N LEU A 63 -2.20 3.81 -8.83
CA LEU A 63 -3.54 3.31 -9.02
C LEU A 63 -4.42 3.69 -7.83
N LYS A 64 -5.55 4.33 -8.13
CA LYS A 64 -6.55 4.68 -7.11
C LYS A 64 -7.77 3.73 -7.12
N GLN A 65 -7.86 2.89 -8.14
CA GLN A 65 -8.95 1.93 -8.35
C GLN A 65 -8.37 0.57 -8.74
N PRO A 66 -9.02 -0.53 -8.34
CA PRO A 66 -8.59 -1.87 -8.70
C PRO A 66 -8.76 -2.07 -10.21
N GLN A 67 -7.63 -2.21 -10.92
CA GLN A 67 -7.59 -2.48 -12.36
C GLN A 67 -6.19 -3.01 -12.73
N LEU A 68 -6.10 -3.69 -13.87
CA LEU A 68 -4.83 -4.01 -14.52
C LEU A 68 -4.17 -2.76 -15.12
N CYS A 69 -2.88 -2.89 -15.43
CA CYS A 69 -2.15 -1.86 -16.15
C CYS A 69 -2.55 -1.79 -17.64
N GLU A 70 -2.19 -0.70 -18.32
CA GLU A 70 -2.53 -0.47 -19.75
C GLU A 70 -2.03 -1.61 -20.67
N ASP A 71 -0.96 -2.30 -20.26
CA ASP A 71 -0.36 -3.45 -20.94
C ASP A 71 -0.94 -4.81 -20.48
N GLN A 72 -2.05 -4.78 -19.72
CA GLN A 72 -2.66 -5.93 -19.04
C GLN A 72 -1.76 -6.62 -18.01
N SER A 73 -0.64 -5.99 -17.61
CA SER A 73 0.19 -6.53 -16.54
C SER A 73 -0.46 -6.30 -15.17
N ARG A 74 -0.14 -7.19 -14.22
CA ARG A 74 -0.58 -7.03 -12.84
C ARG A 74 0.20 -5.90 -12.18
N PRO A 75 -0.47 -4.90 -11.57
CA PRO A 75 0.21 -3.79 -10.94
C PRO A 75 1.18 -4.23 -9.85
N ALA A 76 2.24 -3.45 -9.68
CA ALA A 76 3.26 -3.66 -8.68
C ALA A 76 2.93 -2.85 -7.41
N CYS A 77 3.27 -3.41 -6.26
CA CYS A 77 3.27 -2.66 -5.00
C CYS A 77 4.65 -2.06 -4.81
N CYS A 78 4.69 -0.74 -4.72
CA CYS A 78 5.93 0.02 -4.64
C CYS A 78 5.86 1.09 -3.55
N TYR A 79 7.01 1.43 -2.99
CA TYR A 79 7.18 2.60 -2.13
C TYR A 79 8.18 3.56 -2.77
N GLU A 80 8.16 4.82 -2.34
CA GLU A 80 8.95 5.86 -2.97
C GLU A 80 10.28 6.09 -2.22
N ILE A 81 11.39 6.13 -2.97
CA ILE A 81 12.69 6.65 -2.49
C ILE A 81 13.15 7.71 -3.48
N GLY A 82 12.93 8.99 -3.13
CA GLY A 82 13.22 10.11 -4.02
C GLY A 82 12.45 9.97 -5.35
N PRO A 83 13.11 10.09 -6.52
CA PRO A 83 12.44 9.94 -7.81
C PRO A 83 12.15 8.49 -8.19
N ASN A 84 12.72 7.52 -7.48
CA ASN A 84 12.57 6.10 -7.79
C ASN A 84 11.39 5.50 -7.01
N LYS A 85 10.69 4.56 -7.63
CA LYS A 85 9.75 3.64 -6.99
C LYS A 85 10.45 2.31 -6.81
N ILE A 86 10.44 1.81 -5.58
CA ILE A 86 11.00 0.51 -5.22
C ILE A 86 9.85 -0.46 -5.04
N CYS A 87 9.78 -1.45 -5.92
CA CYS A 87 8.68 -2.39 -6.04
C CYS A 87 9.13 -3.76 -5.55
N THR A 88 8.48 -4.28 -4.52
CA THR A 88 8.92 -5.52 -3.85
C THR A 88 7.89 -6.65 -3.95
N SER A 89 6.68 -6.34 -4.40
CA SER A 89 5.58 -7.30 -4.52
C SER A 89 4.56 -6.84 -5.56
N HIS A 90 3.51 -7.63 -5.77
CA HIS A 90 2.39 -7.27 -6.63
C HIS A 90 1.12 -7.01 -5.82
N VAL A 91 0.23 -6.24 -6.43
CA VAL A 91 -1.10 -5.96 -5.88
C VAL A 91 -1.89 -7.25 -5.69
N ILE A 92 -2.57 -7.34 -4.55
CA ILE A 92 -3.52 -8.41 -4.23
C ILE A 92 -4.92 -7.84 -4.44
N PHE A 93 -5.59 -8.27 -5.51
CA PHE A 93 -7.00 -8.00 -5.75
C PHE A 93 -7.86 -8.84 -4.79
N GLN A 94 -8.86 -8.21 -4.17
CA GLN A 94 -9.74 -8.88 -3.23
C GLN A 94 -10.95 -9.55 -3.90
N ASN A 95 -11.31 -9.13 -5.12
CA ASN A 95 -12.34 -9.78 -5.92
C ASN A 95 -11.78 -10.22 -7.28
N ALA A 96 -12.40 -11.25 -7.86
CA ALA A 96 -12.02 -11.76 -9.18
C ALA A 96 -12.42 -10.81 -10.32
N ASP A 97 -13.47 -10.01 -10.13
CA ASP A 97 -13.98 -9.05 -11.13
C ASP A 97 -13.03 -7.85 -11.35
N ASP A 98 -12.03 -7.69 -10.48
CA ASP A 98 -11.04 -6.62 -10.51
C ASP A 98 -9.84 -6.94 -11.44
N VAL A 99 -9.83 -8.12 -12.09
CA VAL A 99 -8.77 -8.66 -12.97
C VAL A 99 -9.22 -8.71 -14.42
#